data_AF-A0A7T4X391-F1
#
_entry.id   AF-A0A7T4X391-F1
#
_cell.length_a   1.000
_cell.length_b   1.000
_cell.length_c   1.000
_cell.angle_alpha   90.00
_cell.angle_beta   90.00
_cell.angle_gamma   90.00
#
_symmetry.space_group_name_H-M   'P 1'
#
loop_
_entity.id
_entity.type
_entity.pdbx_description
1 polymer ?
#
loop_
_entity_poly.entity_id
_entity_poly.type
_entity_poly.pdbx_seq_one_letter_code
_entity_poly.pdbx_strand_id
1 'polypeptide(L)'
;MVKKKSIKGIEKYKDGQFIWRGKGLLKLFKSTWHFVYLDADVLIIKFGSTLMTDAGLDILIQDKNRIQELKEKILHSYTDYKQTKEELEQLEWLV
;
A
#
# COMPACT_ATOMS: atom_id res chain seq x y z
N MET A 1 2.60 26.93 1.38
CA MET A 1 2.73 25.82 2.34
C MET A 1 1.53 24.88 2.18
N VAL A 2 1.74 23.62 1.77
CA VAL A 2 0.66 22.62 1.73
C VAL A 2 0.39 22.14 3.15
N LYS A 3 -0.86 22.26 3.61
CA LYS A 3 -1.26 21.82 4.95
C LYS A 3 -1.28 20.29 4.98
N LYS A 4 -0.44 19.67 5.81
CA LYS A 4 -0.40 18.21 5.96
C LYS A 4 -1.75 17.73 6.50
N LYS A 5 -2.50 16.98 5.68
CA LYS A 5 -3.72 16.30 6.14
C LYS A 5 -3.30 15.12 7.01
N SER A 6 -3.99 14.92 8.13
CA SER A 6 -3.75 13.80 9.04
C SER A 6 -5.07 13.16 9.43
N ILE A 7 -5.13 11.83 9.39
CA ILE A 7 -6.25 11.04 9.90
C ILE A 7 -5.86 10.43 11.24
N LYS A 8 -6.77 10.46 12.23
CA LYS A 8 -6.52 9.90 13.57
C LYS A 8 -7.28 8.59 13.73
N GLY A 9 -6.61 7.55 14.21
CA GLY A 9 -7.22 6.23 14.41
C GLY A 9 -6.56 5.40 15.50
N ILE A 10 -6.91 4.12 15.49
CA ILE A 10 -6.28 3.04 16.26
C ILE A 10 -5.82 2.00 15.25
N GLU A 11 -4.54 1.65 15.33
CA GLU A 11 -3.91 0.58 14.56
C GLU A 11 -3.94 -0.73 15.35
N LYS A 12 -4.21 -1.84 14.65
CA LYS A 12 -4.06 -3.20 15.19
C LYS A 12 -3.41 -4.09 14.13
N TYR A 13 -2.46 -4.92 14.55
CA TYR A 13 -1.96 -6.02 13.72
C TYR A 13 -2.64 -7.31 14.13
N LYS A 14 -3.25 -8.02 13.18
CA LYS A 14 -3.96 -9.28 13.41
C LYS A 14 -3.94 -10.12 12.15
N ASP A 15 -3.72 -11.42 12.23
CA ASP A 15 -3.82 -12.37 11.10
C ASP A 15 -3.01 -11.95 9.85
N GLY A 16 -1.80 -11.41 10.05
CA GLY A 16 -0.94 -10.98 8.95
C GLY A 16 -1.28 -9.61 8.34
N GLN A 17 -2.29 -8.92 8.86
CA GLN A 17 -2.79 -7.65 8.33
C GLN A 17 -2.80 -6.54 9.38
N PHE A 18 -2.52 -5.32 8.91
CA PHE A 18 -2.73 -4.10 9.68
C PHE A 18 -4.15 -3.61 9.43
N ILE A 19 -4.86 -3.34 10.51
CA ILE A 19 -6.22 -2.84 10.50
C ILE A 19 -6.18 -1.47 11.18
N TRP A 20 -6.48 -0.44 10.40
CA TRP A 20 -6.70 0.90 10.90
C TRP A 20 -8.19 1.16 11.05
N ARG A 21 -8.59 1.77 12.17
CA ARG A 21 -9.95 2.25 12.39
C ARG A 21 -9.94 3.68 12.90
N GLY A 22 -10.74 4.54 12.28
CA GLY A 22 -10.78 5.95 12.64
C GLY A 22 -11.30 6.19 14.07
N LYS A 23 -10.94 7.33 14.66
CA LYS A 23 -11.48 7.81 15.94
C LYS A 23 -12.55 8.90 15.73
N GLY A 24 -13.47 9.03 16.69
CA GLY A 24 -14.51 10.06 16.66
C GLY A 24 -15.46 9.90 15.47
N LEU A 25 -15.64 10.96 14.68
CA LEU A 25 -16.44 10.91 13.45
C LEU A 25 -15.89 9.92 12.42
N LEU A 26 -14.57 9.66 12.43
CA LEU A 26 -13.94 8.72 11.51
C LEU A 26 -14.17 7.25 11.90
N LYS A 27 -14.88 6.95 12.99
CA LYS A 27 -15.10 5.58 13.48
C LYS A 27 -15.79 4.65 12.48
N LEU A 28 -16.51 5.21 11.50
CA LEU A 28 -17.17 4.43 10.45
C LEU A 28 -16.15 3.93 9.42
N PHE A 29 -15.05 4.65 9.22
CA PHE A 29 -14.00 4.27 8.28
C PHE A 29 -13.10 3.20 8.89
N LYS A 30 -12.78 2.21 8.05
CA LYS A 30 -11.84 1.13 8.32
C LYS A 30 -10.95 1.00 7.10
N SER A 31 -9.67 0.77 7.32
CA SER A 31 -8.73 0.42 6.27
C SER A 31 -7.96 -0.82 6.69
N THR A 32 -7.72 -1.74 5.76
CA THR A 32 -7.02 -3.01 6.02
C THR A 32 -5.87 -3.13 5.04
N TRP A 33 -4.68 -3.45 5.53
CA TRP A 33 -3.42 -3.38 4.81
C TRP A 33 -2.71 -4.73 4.98
N HIS A 34 -2.23 -5.32 3.90
CA HIS A 34 -1.47 -6.56 3.89
C HIS A 34 -0.07 -6.29 3.35
N PHE A 35 0.95 -6.82 4.03
CA PHE A 35 2.31 -6.81 3.51
C PHE A 35 2.42 -7.85 2.42
N VAL A 36 2.75 -7.42 1.20
CA VAL A 36 2.94 -8.35 0.07
C VAL A 36 4.42 -8.63 -0.13
N TYR A 37 5.25 -7.59 -0.03
CA TYR A 37 6.68 -7.70 -0.19
C TYR A 37 7.41 -6.64 0.63
N LEU A 38 8.57 -7.00 1.16
CA LEU A 38 9.48 -6.07 1.84
C LEU A 38 10.92 -6.53 1.62
N ASP A 39 11.75 -5.65 1.07
CA ASP A 39 13.21 -5.77 1.09
C ASP A 39 13.85 -4.47 1.59
N ALA A 40 15.15 -4.30 1.34
CA ALA A 40 15.88 -3.10 1.74
C ALA A 40 15.41 -1.82 1.02
N ASP A 41 14.91 -1.95 -0.21
CA ASP A 41 14.66 -0.83 -1.12
C ASP A 41 13.16 -0.59 -1.36
N VAL A 42 12.33 -1.63 -1.24
CA VAL A 42 10.95 -1.67 -1.68
C VAL A 42 10.04 -2.27 -0.62
N LEU A 43 8.93 -1.58 -0.35
CA LEU A 43 7.79 -2.11 0.38
C LEU A 43 6.56 -2.08 -0.53
N ILE A 44 5.92 -3.25 -0.68
CA ILE A 44 4.64 -3.36 -1.39
C ILE A 44 3.56 -3.72 -0.37
N ILE A 45 2.56 -2.86 -0.26
CA ILE A 45 1.38 -3.07 0.58
C ILE A 45 0.13 -3.18 -0.28
N LYS A 46 -0.76 -4.12 0.07
CA LYS A 46 -2.09 -4.24 -0.51
C LYS A 46 -3.11 -3.66 0.45
N PHE A 47 -3.94 -2.73 0.00
CA PHE A 47 -5.09 -2.29 0.77
C PHE A 47 -6.33 -3.07 0.34
N GLY A 48 -7.08 -3.56 1.33
CA GLY A 48 -8.36 -4.23 1.11
C GLY A 48 -9.42 -3.26 0.61
N SER A 49 -10.35 -3.76 -0.20
CA SER A 49 -11.48 -2.97 -0.68
C SER A 49 -12.36 -2.49 0.47
N THR A 50 -12.95 -1.32 0.28
CA THR A 50 -14.01 -0.78 1.13
C THR A 50 -15.26 -0.55 0.29
N LEU A 51 -16.36 -0.08 0.91
CA LEU A 51 -17.57 0.26 0.17
C LEU A 51 -17.36 1.39 -0.86
N MET A 52 -16.29 2.17 -0.72
CA MET A 52 -16.01 3.39 -1.50
C MET A 52 -14.70 3.32 -2.29
N THR A 53 -13.89 2.28 -2.11
CA THR A 53 -12.57 2.15 -2.75
C THR A 53 -12.32 0.69 -3.10
N ASP A 54 -11.89 0.44 -4.33
CA ASP A 54 -11.45 -0.90 -4.72
C ASP A 54 -10.18 -1.30 -3.94
N ALA A 55 -9.89 -2.59 -3.94
CA ALA A 55 -8.60 -3.06 -3.43
C ALA A 55 -7.50 -2.61 -4.39
N GLY A 56 -6.33 -2.29 -3.86
CA GLY A 56 -5.20 -1.84 -4.66
C GLY A 56 -3.89 -2.03 -3.94
N LEU A 57 -2.82 -1.57 -4.57
CA LEU A 57 -1.46 -1.79 -4.13
C LEU A 57 -0.71 -0.45 -4.13
N ASP A 58 -0.01 -0.17 -3.04
CA ASP A 58 0.96 0.93 -2.97
C ASP A 58 2.38 0.36 -2.94
N ILE A 59 3.27 0.98 -3.72
CA ILE A 59 4.69 0.68 -3.69
C ILE A 59 5.43 1.88 -3.11
N LEU A 60 6.12 1.64 -2.01
CA LEU A 60 7.01 2.60 -1.38
C LEU A 60 8.44 2.24 -1.75
N ILE A 61 9.17 3.22 -2.28
CA ILE A 61 10.57 3.08 -2.66
C ILE A 61 11.41 3.95 -1.73
N GLN A 62 12.44 3.35 -1.12
CA GLN A 62 13.31 4.06 -0.18
C GLN A 62 14.20 5.10 -0.90
N ASP A 63 14.84 4.72 -2.02
CA ASP A 63 15.70 5.61 -2.80
C ASP A 63 15.02 6.08 -4.09
N LYS A 64 14.64 7.37 -4.10
CA LYS A 64 13.98 8.01 -5.24
C LYS A 64 14.83 7.97 -6.52
N ASN A 65 16.15 7.95 -6.41
CA ASN A 65 17.03 7.92 -7.59
C ASN A 65 16.96 6.59 -8.34
N ARG A 66 16.52 5.52 -7.67
CA ARG A 66 16.40 4.17 -8.22
C ARG A 66 14.98 3.82 -8.66
N ILE A 67 14.06 4.79 -8.68
CA ILE A 67 12.65 4.53 -8.97
C ILE A 67 12.42 3.85 -10.31
N GLN A 68 13.15 4.24 -11.36
CA GLN A 68 12.97 3.69 -12.70
C GLN A 68 13.48 2.24 -12.78
N GLU A 69 14.68 2.00 -12.24
CA GLU A 69 15.28 0.65 -12.13
C GLU A 69 14.36 -0.31 -11.36
N LEU A 70 13.88 0.12 -10.20
CA LEU A 70 13.02 -0.70 -9.34
C LEU A 70 11.63 -0.92 -9.97
N LYS A 71 11.07 0.09 -10.65
CA LYS A 71 9.84 -0.06 -11.44
C LYS A 71 9.98 -1.15 -12.49
N GLU A 72 11.05 -1.09 -13.28
CA GLU A 72 11.31 -2.09 -14.32
C GLU A 72 11.50 -3.48 -13.72
N LYS A 73 12.28 -3.62 -12.64
CA LYS A 73 12.46 -4.89 -11.93
C LYS A 73 11.12 -5.47 -11.45
N ILE A 74 10.26 -4.66 -10.84
CA ILE A 74 8.96 -5.11 -10.32
C ILE A 74 8.04 -5.55 -11.46
N LEU A 75 7.99 -4.80 -12.57
CA LEU A 75 7.19 -5.15 -13.74
C LEU A 75 7.65 -6.44 -14.42
N HIS A 76 8.95 -6.74 -14.41
CA HIS A 76 9.49 -7.97 -15.01
C HIS A 76 9.40 -9.19 -14.10
N SER A 77 9.35 -9.01 -12.77
CA SER A 77 9.36 -10.09 -11.78
C SER A 77 8.02 -10.28 -11.04
N TYR A 78 6.91 -9.79 -11.59
CA TYR A 78 5.62 -9.74 -10.89
C TYR A 78 5.10 -11.10 -10.36
N THR A 79 5.49 -12.21 -10.98
CA THR A 79 5.18 -13.56 -10.48
C THR A 79 5.84 -13.89 -9.15
N ASP A 80 7.04 -13.34 -8.89
CA ASP A 80 7.82 -13.62 -7.68
C ASP A 80 7.22 -12.95 -6.45
N TYR A 81 6.45 -11.89 -6.68
CA TYR A 81 5.82 -11.08 -5.66
C TYR A 81 4.37 -11.52 -5.37
N LYS A 82 3.90 -12.62 -5.98
CA LYS A 82 2.54 -13.19 -5.86
C LYS A 82 1.40 -12.27 -6.34
N GLN A 83 1.66 -11.34 -7.26
CA GLN A 83 0.60 -10.53 -7.89
C GLN A 83 0.25 -11.05 -9.27
N THR A 84 -0.98 -10.74 -9.69
CA THR A 84 -1.38 -10.88 -11.10
C THR A 84 -1.01 -9.62 -11.89
N LYS A 85 -0.98 -9.74 -13.22
CA LYS A 85 -0.69 -8.61 -14.11
C LYS A 85 -1.74 -7.49 -13.96
N GLU A 86 -2.99 -7.86 -13.74
CA GLU A 86 -4.10 -6.92 -13.53
C GLU A 86 -3.92 -6.11 -12.24
N GLU A 87 -3.38 -6.72 -11.18
CA GLU A 87 -3.07 -6.02 -9.93
C GLU A 87 -1.95 -4.99 -10.11
N LEU A 88 -1.01 -5.22 -11.03
CA LEU A 88 0.04 -4.25 -11.34
C LEU A 88 -0.47 -3.01 -12.07
N GLU A 89 -1.49 -3.15 -12.92
CA GLU A 89 -2.07 -2.04 -13.68
C GLU A 89 -2.83 -1.05 -12.77
N GLN A 90 -3.19 -1.49 -11.57
CA GLN A 90 -3.89 -0.69 -10.56
C GLN A 90 -2.95 -0.04 -9.53
N LEU A 91 -1.63 -0.16 -9.72
CA LEU A 91 -0.63 0.32 -8.76
C LEU A 91 -0.57 1.84 -8.69
N GLU A 92 -0.63 2.37 -7.47
CA GLU A 92 -0.22 3.74 -7.18
C GLU A 92 1.25 3.75 -6.71
N TRP A 93 2.09 4.49 -7.43
CA TRP A 93 3.51 4.61 -7.10
C TRP A 93 3.71 5.84 -6.21
N LEU A 94 3.95 5.61 -4.92
CA LEU A 94 4.18 6.68 -3.96
C LEU A 94 5.69 6.95 -3.82
N VAL A 95 6.10 8.17 -4.18
CA VAL A 95 7.50 8.61 -4.21
C VAL A 95 7.83 9.62 -3.13
#